data_AF-A0A3M1SEH4-F1
#
_entry.id   AF-A0A3M1SEH4-F1
#
_cell.length_a   1.000
_cell.length_b   1.000
_cell.length_c   1.000
_cell.angle_alpha   90.00
_cell.angle_beta   90.00
_cell.angle_gamma   90.00
#
_symmetry.space_group_name_H-M   'P 1'
#
loop_
_entity.id
_entity.type
_entity.pdbx_description
1 polymer ?
#
loop_
_entity_poly.entity_id
_entity_poly.type
_entity_poly.pdbx_seq_one_letter_code
_entity_poly.pdbx_strand_id
1 'polypeptide(L)'
;MKTRSEQEIRSLWIEDSGLIGFLSSVSGEVERFNDTFGFGLRLLPEPPGMIDGRDTNQLNTAFVIERKNPMLTERRYCLYALLEGRELAGYIGVIEGDEITTLREVGRVADYSEPQVSLYDWMRALLKASCDKI
;
A
#
# COMPACT_ATOMS: atom_id res chain seq x y z
N MET A 1 28.72 -9.82 26.77
CA MET A 1 27.69 -9.73 25.71
C MET A 1 27.59 -8.28 25.27
N LYS A 2 27.95 -7.95 24.03
CA LYS A 2 27.70 -6.61 23.46
C LYS A 2 26.23 -6.57 23.03
N THR A 3 25.44 -5.73 23.66
CA THR A 3 24.07 -5.42 23.23
C THR A 3 24.18 -4.74 21.87
N ARG A 4 23.60 -5.36 20.83
CA ARG A 4 23.48 -4.73 19.50
C ARG A 4 22.64 -3.46 19.63
N SER A 5 22.99 -2.42 18.88
CA SER A 5 22.22 -1.18 18.87
C SER A 5 20.84 -1.42 18.24
N GLU A 6 19.83 -0.62 18.62
CA GLU A 6 18.47 -0.73 18.09
C GLU A 6 18.41 -0.52 16.56
N GLN A 7 19.29 0.31 16.02
CA GLN A 7 19.43 0.50 14.57
C GLN A 7 19.93 -0.76 13.87
N GLU A 8 20.94 -1.45 14.41
CA GLU A 8 21.42 -2.72 13.85
C GLU A 8 20.35 -3.81 13.89
N ILE A 9 19.57 -3.87 14.97
CA ILE A 9 18.45 -4.84 15.10
C ILE A 9 17.36 -4.54 14.06
N ARG A 10 17.06 -3.26 13.81
CA ARG A 10 16.06 -2.84 12.82
C ARG A 10 16.50 -3.15 11.40
N SER A 11 17.76 -2.86 11.04
CA SER A 11 18.30 -3.15 9.71
C SER A 11 18.33 -4.65 9.41
N LEU A 12 18.80 -5.47 10.36
CA LEU A 12 18.82 -6.92 10.23
C LEU A 12 17.40 -7.48 10.00
N TRP A 13 16.41 -6.96 10.72
CA TRP A 13 15.03 -7.39 10.51
C TRP A 13 14.48 -7.03 9.12
N ILE A 14 14.75 -5.83 8.60
CA ILE A 14 14.29 -5.42 7.26
C ILE A 14 14.88 -6.35 6.19
N GLU A 15 16.15 -6.70 6.31
CA GLU A 15 16.85 -7.58 5.37
C GLU A 15 16.33 -9.02 5.46
N ASP A 16 16.17 -9.56 6.68
CA ASP A 16 15.78 -10.96 6.89
C ASP A 16 14.27 -11.22 6.70
N SER A 17 13.43 -10.19 6.88
CA SER A 17 11.96 -10.36 6.86
C SER A 17 11.37 -10.63 5.47
N GLY A 18 12.10 -10.32 4.39
CA GLY A 18 11.56 -10.35 3.03
C GLY A 18 10.80 -9.08 2.62
N LEU A 19 10.70 -8.08 3.50
CA LEU A 19 9.98 -6.82 3.25
C LEU A 19 10.47 -6.11 1.98
N ILE A 20 11.78 -5.98 1.78
CA ILE A 20 12.34 -5.31 0.58
C ILE A 20 11.98 -6.08 -0.69
N GLY A 21 12.05 -7.42 -0.65
CA GLY A 21 11.65 -8.27 -1.77
C GLY A 21 10.17 -8.09 -2.09
N PHE A 22 9.32 -8.03 -1.06
CA PHE A 22 7.91 -7.74 -1.22
C PHE A 22 7.67 -6.38 -1.88
N LEU A 23 8.20 -5.29 -1.32
CA LEU A 23 8.00 -3.94 -1.85
C LEU A 23 8.48 -3.82 -3.31
N SER A 24 9.61 -4.46 -3.61
CA SER A 24 10.16 -4.51 -4.98
C SER A 24 9.27 -5.28 -5.96
N SER A 25 8.46 -6.22 -5.47
CA SER A 25 7.52 -7.01 -6.28
C SER A 25 6.21 -6.28 -6.60
N VAL A 26 5.83 -5.27 -5.81
CA VAL A 26 4.50 -4.61 -5.88
C VAL A 26 4.18 -4.12 -7.29
N SER A 27 5.12 -3.45 -7.97
CA SER A 27 4.89 -2.95 -9.34
C SER A 27 4.54 -4.08 -10.31
N GLY A 28 5.29 -5.19 -10.25
CA GLY A 28 5.06 -6.35 -11.11
C GLY A 28 3.74 -7.06 -10.79
N GLU A 29 3.30 -7.07 -9.53
CA GLU A 29 1.99 -7.63 -9.17
C GLU A 29 0.83 -6.75 -9.64
N VAL A 30 0.97 -5.42 -9.55
CA VAL A 30 -0.03 -4.47 -10.08
C VAL A 30 -0.17 -4.63 -11.60
N GLU A 31 0.94 -4.78 -12.33
CA GLU A 31 0.95 -5.06 -13.76
C GLU A 31 0.24 -6.39 -14.07
N ARG A 32 0.63 -7.49 -13.42
CA ARG A 32 -0.02 -8.80 -13.60
C ARG A 32 -1.52 -8.76 -13.32
N PHE A 33 -1.92 -8.05 -12.27
CA PHE A 33 -3.33 -7.90 -11.91
C PHE A 33 -4.09 -7.14 -13.00
N ASN A 34 -3.51 -6.05 -13.54
CA ASN A 34 -4.11 -5.32 -14.65
C ASN A 34 -4.21 -6.15 -15.93
N ASP A 35 -3.18 -6.91 -16.27
CA ASP A 35 -3.21 -7.79 -17.44
C ASP A 35 -4.32 -8.84 -17.34
N THR A 36 -4.57 -9.32 -16.12
CA THR A 36 -5.60 -10.34 -15.86
C THR A 36 -7.01 -9.76 -15.87
N PHE A 37 -7.22 -8.57 -15.30
CA PHE A 37 -8.57 -8.07 -15.03
C PHE A 37 -8.95 -6.75 -15.72
N GLY A 38 -7.99 -6.04 -16.32
CA GLY A 38 -8.22 -4.79 -17.06
C GLY A 38 -8.68 -3.60 -16.21
N PHE A 39 -8.45 -3.64 -14.90
CA PHE A 39 -8.96 -2.64 -13.96
C PHE A 39 -7.96 -1.53 -13.64
N GLY A 40 -7.18 -1.05 -14.63
CA GLY A 40 -6.46 0.23 -14.60
C GLY A 40 -5.92 0.69 -13.24
N LEU A 41 -5.26 -0.20 -12.51
CA LEU A 41 -4.52 0.11 -11.30
C LEU A 41 -3.21 0.77 -11.68
N ARG A 42 -2.76 1.72 -10.89
CA ARG A 42 -1.52 2.45 -11.14
C ARG A 42 -0.78 2.63 -9.83
N LEU A 43 0.41 2.07 -9.74
CA LEU A 43 1.33 2.41 -8.67
C LEU A 43 1.76 3.87 -8.85
N LEU A 44 1.58 4.69 -7.80
CA LEU A 44 2.05 6.06 -7.82
C LEU A 44 3.55 6.09 -7.51
N PRO A 45 4.34 6.87 -8.27
CA PRO A 45 5.78 6.97 -8.04
C PRO A 45 6.11 7.64 -6.71
N GLU A 46 5.23 8.55 -6.26
CA GLU A 46 5.34 9.25 -4.99
C GLU A 46 3.96 9.22 -4.31
N PRO A 47 3.91 9.03 -2.97
CA PRO A 47 2.67 9.15 -2.23
C PRO A 47 2.19 10.62 -2.22
N PRO A 48 0.88 10.87 -2.02
CA PRO A 48 0.38 12.23 -1.79
C PRO A 48 1.04 12.89 -0.57
N GLY A 49 1.05 14.21 -0.51
CA GLY A 49 1.66 14.97 0.58
C GLY A 49 1.00 14.76 1.94
N MET A 50 -0.28 14.36 2.00
CA MET A 50 -1.00 14.13 3.26
C MET A 50 -1.87 12.87 3.26
N ILE A 51 -2.00 12.26 4.44
CA ILE A 51 -2.99 11.21 4.75
C ILE A 51 -3.73 11.62 6.03
N ASP A 52 -5.04 11.78 5.97
CA ASP A 52 -5.91 12.22 7.07
C ASP A 52 -5.39 13.48 7.78
N GLY A 53 -5.00 14.50 7.01
CA GLY A 53 -4.40 15.74 7.51
C GLY A 53 -2.99 15.60 8.13
N ARG A 54 -2.31 14.46 7.97
CA ARG A 54 -0.93 14.23 8.44
C ARG A 54 0.04 14.17 7.28
N ASP A 55 1.16 14.86 7.41
CA ASP A 55 2.24 14.88 6.41
C ASP A 55 2.82 13.48 6.19
N THR A 56 2.89 13.05 4.93
CA THR A 56 3.38 11.71 4.59
C THR A 56 4.88 11.51 4.84
N ASN A 57 5.69 12.57 4.95
CA ASN A 57 7.08 12.47 5.38
C ASN A 57 7.22 12.01 6.83
N GLN A 58 6.17 12.19 7.65
CA GLN A 58 6.12 11.67 9.02
C GLN A 58 5.58 10.25 9.08
N LEU A 59 5.00 9.76 7.99
CA LEU A 59 4.42 8.43 7.87
C LEU A 59 5.39 7.53 7.14
N ASN A 60 5.54 6.28 7.59
CA ASN A 60 6.35 5.30 6.87
C ASN A 60 5.55 4.72 5.70
N THR A 61 5.12 5.57 4.76
CA THR A 61 4.31 5.14 3.61
C THR A 61 5.13 4.23 2.71
N ALA A 62 4.67 3.01 2.53
CA ALA A 62 5.39 1.98 1.77
C ALA A 62 5.05 2.05 0.27
N PHE A 63 3.77 2.16 -0.07
CA PHE A 63 3.31 2.33 -1.45
C PHE A 63 1.89 2.90 -1.51
N VAL A 64 1.52 3.44 -2.67
CA VAL A 64 0.16 3.88 -3.01
C VAL A 64 -0.21 3.39 -4.41
N ILE A 65 -1.32 2.68 -4.53
CA ILE A 65 -1.90 2.17 -5.77
C ILE A 65 -3.23 2.88 -6.01
N GLU A 66 -3.30 3.67 -7.05
CA GLU A 66 -4.51 4.35 -7.49
C GLU A 66 -5.32 3.47 -8.44
N ARG A 67 -6.65 3.48 -8.29
CA ARG A 67 -7.57 2.94 -9.29
C ARG A 67 -8.02 4.04 -10.24
N LYS A 68 -7.53 4.01 -11.49
CA LYS A 68 -8.00 4.91 -12.55
C LYS A 68 -9.30 4.38 -13.15
N ASN A 69 -10.44 4.73 -12.56
CA ASN A 69 -11.74 4.38 -13.10
C ASN A 69 -12.27 5.49 -14.04
N PRO A 70 -12.32 5.27 -15.37
CA PRO A 70 -12.79 6.29 -16.32
C PRO A 70 -14.28 6.64 -16.15
N MET A 71 -15.06 5.79 -15.49
CA MET A 71 -16.48 6.01 -15.21
C MET A 71 -16.73 6.74 -13.88
N LEU A 72 -15.70 6.92 -13.05
CA LEU A 72 -15.76 7.62 -11.77
C LEU A 72 -14.68 8.69 -11.71
N THR A 73 -14.83 9.72 -12.53
CA THR A 73 -13.86 10.83 -12.63
C THR A 73 -13.83 11.71 -11.38
N GLU A 74 -14.89 11.70 -10.58
CA GLU A 74 -15.04 12.55 -9.40
C GLU A 74 -14.30 12.01 -8.16
N ARG A 75 -13.98 10.71 -8.12
CA ARG A 75 -13.35 10.07 -6.95
C ARG A 75 -12.25 9.11 -7.35
N ARG A 76 -11.03 9.39 -6.89
CA ARG A 76 -9.85 8.57 -7.14
C ARG A 76 -9.61 7.65 -5.95
N TYR A 77 -10.14 6.44 -6.00
CA TYR A 77 -9.89 5.46 -4.94
C TYR A 77 -8.44 4.97 -4.99
N CYS A 78 -7.86 4.73 -3.82
CA CYS A 78 -6.53 4.17 -3.70
C CYS A 78 -6.45 3.08 -2.63
N LEU A 79 -5.49 2.20 -2.81
CA LEU A 79 -4.93 1.32 -1.79
C LEU A 79 -3.59 1.92 -1.39
N TYR A 80 -3.33 2.11 -0.11
CA TYR A 80 -2.00 2.49 0.36
C TYR A 80 -1.60 1.62 1.54
N ALA A 81 -0.29 1.49 1.76
CA ALA A 81 0.25 0.74 2.87
C ALA A 81 1.20 1.59 3.71
N LEU A 82 1.10 1.43 5.03
CA LEU A 82 1.98 2.07 6.01
C LEU A 82 2.80 1.00 6.75
N LEU A 83 4.09 1.26 6.94
CA LEU A 83 4.95 0.43 7.77
C LEU A 83 4.80 0.84 9.25
N GLU A 84 4.10 0.00 10.00
CA GLU A 84 3.81 0.18 11.42
C GLU A 84 4.62 -0.82 12.24
N GLY A 85 5.78 -0.36 12.73
CA GLY A 85 6.71 -1.23 13.45
C GLY A 85 7.31 -2.30 12.54
N ARG A 86 6.74 -3.51 12.58
CA ARG A 86 7.17 -4.67 11.77
C ARG A 86 6.11 -5.19 10.81
N GLU A 87 4.99 -4.50 10.72
CA GLU A 87 3.87 -4.90 9.88
C GLU A 87 3.60 -3.85 8.81
N LEU A 88 3.17 -4.29 7.63
CA LEU A 88 2.53 -3.42 6.66
C LEU A 88 1.03 -3.44 6.88
N ALA A 89 0.46 -2.30 7.25
CA ALA A 89 -0.98 -2.11 7.33
C ALA A 89 -1.48 -1.52 6.01
N GLY A 90 -2.40 -2.22 5.35
CA GLY A 90 -3.03 -1.81 4.10
C GLY A 90 -4.37 -1.13 4.35
N TYR A 91 -4.64 -0.06 3.61
CA TYR A 91 -5.81 0.77 3.76
C TYR A 91 -6.41 1.15 2.40
N ILE A 92 -7.73 1.38 2.37
CA ILE A 92 -8.40 1.99 1.23
C ILE A 92 -8.71 3.45 1.57
N GLY A 93 -8.40 4.34 0.65
CA GLY A 93 -8.70 5.76 0.75
C GLY A 93 -9.22 6.36 -0.55
N VAL A 94 -9.46 7.66 -0.51
CA VAL A 94 -9.79 8.50 -1.68
C VAL A 94 -8.76 9.61 -1.77
N ILE A 95 -8.24 9.84 -2.98
CA ILE A 95 -7.28 10.89 -3.27
C ILE A 95 -8.00 12.15 -3.80
N GLU A 96 -7.92 13.24 -3.05
CA GLU A 96 -8.42 14.56 -3.43
C GLU A 96 -7.26 15.56 -3.46
N GLY A 97 -6.90 16.06 -4.65
CA GLY A 97 -5.66 16.81 -4.81
C GLY A 97 -4.43 15.99 -4.40
N ASP A 98 -3.76 16.44 -3.35
CA ASP A 98 -2.55 15.87 -2.75
C ASP A 98 -2.80 15.24 -1.36
N GLU A 99 -4.07 14.93 -1.05
CA GLU A 99 -4.47 14.33 0.22
C GLU A 99 -5.19 12.99 0.00
N ILE A 100 -4.89 12.03 0.87
CA ILE A 100 -5.67 10.80 1.03
C ILE A 100 -6.58 10.96 2.24
N THR A 101 -7.88 10.75 2.06
CA THR A 101 -8.81 10.47 3.16
C THR A 101 -9.01 8.97 3.29
N THR A 102 -8.71 8.42 4.47
CA THR A 102 -8.84 6.99 4.76
C THR A 102 -10.30 6.61 4.90
N LEU A 103 -10.71 5.56 4.20
CA LEU A 103 -12.05 4.98 4.34
C LEU A 103 -12.05 3.82 5.33
N ARG A 104 -11.07 2.92 5.23
CA ARG A 104 -10.92 1.74 6.11
C ARG A 104 -9.57 1.06 5.96
N GLU A 105 -9.19 0.31 6.99
CA GLU A 105 -8.15 -0.72 6.91
C GLU A 105 -8.66 -1.95 6.15
N VAL A 106 -7.80 -2.60 5.36
CA VAL A 106 -8.10 -3.86 4.65
C VAL A 106 -7.31 -5.06 5.14
N GLY A 107 -6.23 -4.84 5.88
CA GLY A 107 -5.52 -5.91 6.56
C GLY A 107 -4.08 -5.53 6.91
N ARG A 108 -3.38 -6.49 7.51
CA ARG A 108 -1.99 -6.35 7.91
C ARG A 108 -1.17 -7.54 7.44
N VAL A 109 0.08 -7.29 7.09
CA VAL A 109 1.07 -8.32 6.73
C VAL A 109 2.25 -8.20 7.68
N ALA A 110 2.51 -9.28 8.42
CA ALA A 110 3.66 -9.40 9.32
C ALA A 110 4.70 -10.42 8.81
N ASP A 111 4.27 -11.35 7.94
CA ASP A 111 5.10 -12.36 7.29
C ASP A 111 5.16 -12.07 5.79
N TYR A 112 6.38 -11.83 5.28
CA TYR A 112 6.62 -11.48 3.89
C TYR A 112 7.18 -12.64 3.07
N SER A 113 7.00 -13.89 3.52
CA SER A 113 7.33 -15.08 2.73
C SER A 113 6.34 -15.34 1.58
N GLU A 114 5.03 -15.06 1.78
CA GLU A 114 3.97 -15.20 0.76
C GLU A 114 3.04 -13.95 0.67
N PRO A 115 3.60 -12.75 0.55
CA PRO A 115 2.83 -11.51 0.68
C PRO A 115 1.97 -11.21 -0.57
N GLN A 116 2.18 -11.95 -1.67
CA GLN A 116 1.41 -11.77 -2.91
C GLN A 116 -0.08 -12.06 -2.70
N VAL A 117 -0.42 -13.04 -1.84
CA VAL A 117 -1.82 -13.37 -1.53
C VAL A 117 -2.51 -12.19 -0.87
N SER A 118 -1.84 -11.58 0.13
CA SER A 118 -2.37 -10.41 0.84
C SER A 118 -2.51 -9.19 -0.07
N LEU A 119 -1.49 -8.91 -0.89
CA LEU A 119 -1.53 -7.80 -1.85
C LEU A 119 -2.64 -7.98 -2.89
N TYR A 120 -2.82 -9.20 -3.39
CA TYR A 120 -3.89 -9.55 -4.31
C TYR A 120 -5.28 -9.29 -3.70
N ASP A 121 -5.50 -9.72 -2.46
CA ASP A 121 -6.76 -9.49 -1.75
C ASP A 121 -7.01 -7.99 -1.50
N TRP A 122 -5.98 -7.22 -1.17
CA TRP A 122 -6.09 -5.77 -1.02
C TRP A 122 -6.43 -5.07 -2.33
N MET A 123 -5.82 -5.48 -3.45
CA MET A 123 -6.17 -4.95 -4.78
C MET A 123 -7.63 -5.28 -5.14
N ARG A 124 -8.11 -6.48 -4.82
CA ARG A 124 -9.55 -6.82 -4.98
C ARG A 124 -10.45 -5.97 -4.10
N ALA A 125 -10.04 -5.68 -2.88
CA ALA A 125 -10.78 -4.81 -1.97
C ALA A 125 -10.87 -3.37 -2.52
N LEU A 126 -9.79 -2.86 -3.14
CA LEU A 126 -9.79 -1.58 -3.85
C LEU A 126 -10.79 -1.57 -5.01
N LEU A 127 -10.81 -2.62 -5.83
CA LEU A 127 -11.80 -2.72 -6.92
C LEU A 127 -13.22 -2.64 -6.38
N LYS A 128 -13.52 -3.44 -5.35
CA LYS A 128 -14.85 -3.46 -4.74
C LYS A 128 -15.24 -2.09 -4.20
N ALA A 129 -14.35 -1.44 -3.46
CA ALA A 129 -14.58 -0.08 -2.95
C ALA A 129 -14.80 0.94 -4.07
N SER A 130 -14.11 0.79 -5.20
CA SER A 130 -14.30 1.66 -6.37
C SER A 130 -15.56 1.38 -7.17
N CYS A 131 -16.27 0.28 -6.91
CA CYS A 131 -17.53 -0.07 -7.59
C CYS A 131 -18.75 0.20 -6.70
N ASP A 132 -18.61 0.01 -5.39
CA ASP A 132 -19.62 0.34 -4.41
C ASP A 132 -19.69 1.88 -4.32
N LYS A 133 -20.82 2.49 -4.69
CA LYS A 133 -21.08 3.94 -4.52
C LYS A 133 -21.25 4.26 -3.02
N ILE A 134 -20.17 4.16 -2.24
CA ILE A 134 -20.14 4.58 -0.83
C ILE A 134 -20.28 6.11 -0.77
#